data_AF-A0A7C5MPR0-F1
#
_entry.id   AF-A0A7C5MPR0-F1
#
_cell.length_a   1.000
_cell.length_b   1.000
_cell.length_c   1.000
_cell.angle_alpha   90.00
_cell.angle_beta   90.00
_cell.angle_gamma   90.00
#
_symmetry.space_group_name_H-M   'P 1'
#
loop_
_entity.id
_entity.type
_entity.pdbx_description
1 polymer ?
#
loop_
_entity_poly.entity_id
_entity_poly.type
_entity_poly.pdbx_seq_one_letter_code
_entity_poly.pdbx_strand_id
1 'polypeptide(L)'
;MEIGVSNHPLFNLNPIEFLKLAKKLEVNRVEIKLDDLRFKNFLLNKGKLSNFNFKLSFHLPVVDVNLGTPHKDLRRSFEKILLNSIFLAKKVNAEIVVCH
;
A
#
# COMPACT_ATOMS: atom_id res chain seq x y z
N MET A 1 15.50 -13.94 -5.94
CA MET A 1 14.72 -12.88 -6.61
C MET A 1 13.25 -13.20 -6.39
N GLU A 2 12.46 -12.24 -5.88
CA GLU A 2 11.01 -12.42 -5.67
C GLU A 2 10.24 -11.75 -6.80
N ILE A 3 9.12 -12.33 -7.24
CA ILE A 3 8.19 -11.71 -8.19
C ILE A 3 6.97 -11.22 -7.42
N GLY A 4 6.55 -9.99 -7.70
CA GLY A 4 5.42 -9.35 -7.04
C GLY A 4 4.52 -8.58 -8.01
N VAL A 5 3.35 -8.19 -7.51
CA VAL A 5 2.39 -7.37 -8.25
C VAL A 5 1.90 -6.20 -7.41
N SER A 6 1.74 -5.04 -8.03
CA SER A 6 1.20 -3.83 -7.40
C SER A 6 -0.25 -3.62 -7.84
N ASN A 7 -1.12 -3.14 -6.95
CA ASN A 7 -2.46 -2.74 -7.38
C ASN A 7 -2.38 -1.48 -8.25
N HIS A 8 -3.33 -1.37 -9.18
CA HIS A 8 -3.49 -0.19 -10.02
C HIS A 8 -4.98 0.16 -10.14
N PRO A 9 -5.37 1.45 -10.07
CA PRO A 9 -6.76 1.86 -10.25
C PRO A 9 -7.39 1.32 -11.55
N LEU A 10 -6.61 1.26 -12.63
CA LEU A 10 -7.05 0.76 -13.94
C LEU A 10 -7.43 -0.73 -13.97
N PHE A 11 -7.05 -1.55 -12.98
CA PHE A 11 -7.51 -2.94 -12.96
C PHE A 11 -9.01 -3.07 -12.70
N ASN A 12 -9.68 -2.02 -12.21
CA ASN A 12 -11.11 -2.01 -11.88
C ASN A 12 -11.55 -3.21 -11.02
N LEU A 13 -10.66 -3.72 -10.16
CA LEU A 13 -10.93 -4.80 -9.22
C LEU A 13 -11.12 -4.23 -7.82
N ASN A 14 -12.02 -4.80 -7.04
CA ASN A 14 -12.05 -4.55 -5.60
C ASN A 14 -10.87 -5.25 -4.89
N PRO A 15 -10.57 -4.90 -3.62
CA PRO A 15 -9.40 -5.44 -2.93
C PRO A 15 -9.35 -6.98 -2.87
N ILE A 16 -10.49 -7.65 -2.67
CA ILE A 16 -10.53 -9.12 -2.59
C ILE A 16 -10.30 -9.74 -3.97
N GLU A 17 -10.87 -9.17 -5.02
CA GLU A 17 -10.68 -9.65 -6.40
C GLU A 17 -9.21 -9.52 -6.83
N PHE A 18 -8.57 -8.40 -6.50
CA PHE A 18 -7.14 -8.22 -6.75
C PHE A 18 -6.28 -9.23 -5.99
N LEU A 19 -6.54 -9.46 -4.70
CA LEU A 19 -5.79 -10.46 -3.91
C LEU A 19 -5.99 -11.89 -4.44
N LYS A 20 -7.19 -12.21 -4.95
CA LYS A 20 -7.44 -13.48 -5.66
C LYS A 20 -6.66 -13.57 -6.97
N LEU A 21 -6.58 -12.48 -7.73
CA LEU A 21 -5.76 -12.42 -8.94
C LEU A 21 -4.29 -12.62 -8.62
N ALA A 22 -3.74 -11.91 -7.63
CA ALA A 22 -2.36 -12.09 -7.17
C ALA A 22 -2.10 -13.56 -6.79
N LYS A 23 -3.06 -14.23 -6.14
CA LYS A 23 -2.94 -15.65 -5.77
C LYS A 23 -2.86 -16.54 -7.00
N LYS A 24 -3.70 -16.29 -8.00
CA LYS A 24 -3.70 -17.03 -9.28
C LYS A 24 -2.42 -16.83 -10.08
N LEU A 25 -1.77 -15.68 -9.94
CA LEU A 25 -0.48 -15.39 -10.57
C LEU A 25 0.71 -16.00 -9.81
N GLU A 26 0.46 -16.66 -8.68
CA GLU A 26 1.49 -17.32 -7.86
C GLU A 26 2.62 -16.38 -7.42
N VAL A 27 2.33 -15.08 -7.27
CA VAL A 27 3.33 -14.09 -6.83
C VAL A 27 3.62 -14.24 -5.33
N ASN A 28 4.86 -13.98 -4.94
CA ASN A 28 5.27 -14.04 -3.54
C ASN A 28 4.99 -12.74 -2.78
N ARG A 29 4.90 -11.62 -3.50
CA ARG A 29 4.75 -10.28 -2.92
C ARG A 29 3.60 -9.51 -3.54
N VAL A 30 2.87 -8.80 -2.70
CA VAL A 30 1.86 -7.81 -3.11
C VAL A 30 2.29 -6.44 -2.61
N GLU A 31 2.36 -5.49 -3.54
CA GLU A 31 2.51 -4.07 -3.23
C GLU A 31 1.13 -3.39 -3.25
N ILE A 32 0.80 -2.69 -2.16
CA ILE A 32 -0.44 -1.93 -2.04
C ILE A 32 -0.12 -0.44 -2.08
N LYS A 33 -0.56 0.23 -3.15
CA LYS A 33 -0.58 1.68 -3.28
C LYS A 33 -1.64 2.28 -2.36
N LEU A 34 -1.19 3.08 -1.41
CA LEU A 34 -2.05 3.70 -0.39
C LEU A 34 -2.91 4.85 -0.93
N ASP A 35 -2.65 5.29 -2.16
CA ASP A 35 -3.53 6.18 -2.93
C ASP A 35 -4.86 5.52 -3.31
N ASP A 36 -4.91 4.18 -3.36
CA ASP A 36 -6.16 3.47 -3.61
C ASP A 36 -6.99 3.40 -2.32
N LEU A 37 -7.94 4.33 -2.20
CA LEU A 37 -8.84 4.44 -1.05
C LEU A 37 -9.62 3.15 -0.78
N ARG A 38 -9.88 2.31 -1.79
CA ARG A 38 -10.57 1.02 -1.61
C ARG A 38 -9.72 0.09 -0.75
N PHE A 39 -8.42 0.02 -1.04
CA PHE A 39 -7.46 -0.75 -0.25
C PHE A 39 -7.25 -0.15 1.13
N LYS A 40 -7.09 1.17 1.23
CA LYS A 40 -6.96 1.85 2.52
C LYS A 40 -8.14 1.53 3.45
N ASN A 41 -9.37 1.63 2.96
CA ASN A 41 -10.58 1.31 3.72
C ASN A 41 -10.65 -0.18 4.09
N PHE A 42 -10.32 -1.07 3.15
CA PHE A 42 -10.27 -2.51 3.40
C PHE A 42 -9.30 -2.88 4.53
N LEU A 43 -8.09 -2.28 4.54
CA LEU A 43 -7.07 -2.52 5.56
C LEU A 43 -7.48 -1.95 6.93
N LEU A 44 -8.11 -0.77 6.96
CA LEU A 44 -8.59 -0.15 8.20
C LEU A 44 -9.71 -0.97 8.85
N ASN A 45 -10.62 -1.52 8.05
CA ASN A 45 -11.76 -2.34 8.49
C ASN A 45 -11.40 -3.80 8.81
N LYS A 46 -10.12 -4.09 9.07
CA LYS A 46 -9.59 -5.43 9.38
C LYS A 46 -9.91 -6.46 8.29
N GLY A 47 -9.86 -6.06 7.01
CA GLY A 47 -9.87 -7.01 5.90
C GLY A 47 -8.87 -8.15 6.16
N LYS A 48 -9.36 -9.40 6.13
CA LYS A 48 -8.53 -10.55 6.48
C LYS A 48 -7.53 -10.85 5.36
N LEU A 49 -6.35 -10.26 5.47
CA LEU A 49 -5.18 -10.60 4.66
C LEU A 49 -4.64 -11.99 5.00
N SER A 50 -4.94 -12.53 6.19
CA SER A 50 -4.47 -13.83 6.69
C SER A 50 -4.78 -15.01 5.78
N ASN A 51 -5.80 -14.91 4.91
CA ASN A 51 -6.17 -15.97 3.98
C ASN A 51 -5.25 -16.01 2.74
N PHE A 52 -4.35 -15.04 2.62
CA PHE A 52 -3.46 -14.84 1.49
C PHE A 52 -2.01 -14.87 2.00
N ASN A 53 -1.25 -15.88 1.57
CA ASN A 53 0.12 -16.10 2.04
C ASN A 53 1.14 -15.26 1.22
N PHE A 54 0.93 -13.95 1.16
CA PHE A 54 1.84 -13.02 0.46
C PHE A 54 2.69 -12.25 1.45
N LYS A 55 3.91 -11.91 1.04
CA LYS A 55 4.63 -10.80 1.65
C LYS A 55 3.99 -9.49 1.22
N LEU A 56 3.85 -8.55 2.15
CA LEU A 56 3.21 -7.27 1.88
C LEU A 56 4.24 -6.15 1.84
N SER A 57 4.02 -5.22 0.91
CA SER A 57 4.74 -3.96 0.79
C SER A 57 3.72 -2.86 0.53
N PHE A 58 3.99 -1.66 1.02
CA PHE A 58 3.17 -0.49 0.76
C PHE A 58 3.92 0.49 -0.10
N HIS A 59 3.20 1.10 -1.03
CA HIS A 59 3.66 2.25 -1.76
C HIS A 59 2.94 3.48 -1.23
N LEU A 60 3.71 4.46 -0.74
CA LEU A 60 3.15 5.70 -0.24
C LEU A 60 2.32 6.42 -1.30
N PRO A 61 1.40 7.29 -0.85
CA PRO A 61 0.81 8.27 -1.72
C PRO A 61 1.86 9.04 -2.51
N VAL A 62 1.67 9.19 -3.82
CA VAL A 62 2.57 9.95 -4.70
C VAL A 62 1.96 11.24 -5.24
N VAL A 63 0.63 11.35 -5.19
CA VAL A 63 -0.08 12.53 -5.71
C VAL A 63 -0.05 13.65 -4.68
N ASP A 64 0.32 14.86 -5.11
CA ASP A 64 0.30 16.10 -4.34
C ASP A 64 1.16 16.11 -3.06
N VAL A 65 2.23 15.31 -3.04
CA VAL A 65 3.19 15.25 -1.93
C VAL A 65 4.63 15.45 -2.40
N ASN A 66 5.41 16.20 -1.63
CA ASN A 66 6.83 16.44 -1.93
C ASN A 66 7.62 16.69 -0.65
N LEU A 67 8.47 15.76 -0.23
CA LEU A 67 9.34 15.92 0.95
C LEU A 67 10.39 17.01 0.75
N GLY A 68 10.88 17.17 -0.49
CA GLY A 68 11.89 18.15 -0.88
C GLY A 68 11.34 19.58 -1.02
N THR A 69 10.04 19.81 -0.82
CA THR A 69 9.45 21.15 -0.91
C THR A 69 10.04 22.11 0.13
N PRO A 70 10.32 23.38 -0.23
CA PRO A 70 10.73 24.39 0.76
C PRO A 70 9.56 24.83 1.67
N HIS A 71 8.32 24.52 1.30
CA HIS A 71 7.13 24.91 2.06
C HIS A 71 6.95 24.02 3.30
N LYS A 72 7.23 24.57 4.49
CA LYS A 72 7.26 23.81 5.76
C LYS A 72 5.97 23.02 6.04
N ASP A 73 4.81 23.60 5.80
CA ASP A 73 3.53 22.93 6.10
C ASP A 73 3.20 21.77 5.15
N LEU A 74 3.62 21.86 3.88
CA LEU A 74 3.49 20.77 2.92
C LEU A 74 4.43 19.62 3.31
N ARG A 75 5.67 19.94 3.69
CA ARG A 75 6.64 18.95 4.19
C ARG A 75 6.11 18.23 5.44
N ARG A 76 5.63 18.97 6.44
CA ARG A 76 5.03 18.39 7.66
C ARG A 76 3.81 17.53 7.37
N SER A 77 2.99 17.92 6.39
CA SER A 77 1.83 17.11 5.97
C SER A 77 2.28 15.78 5.38
N PHE A 78 3.35 15.79 4.58
CA PHE A 78 3.92 14.56 4.05
C PHE A 78 4.57 13.68 5.12
N GLU A 79 5.33 14.25 6.05
CA GLU A 79 5.90 13.51 7.20
C GLU A 79 4.81 12.77 7.97
N LYS A 80 3.64 13.39 8.19
CA LYS A 80 2.49 12.73 8.81
C LYS A 80 1.95 11.56 7.98
N ILE A 81 1.88 11.70 6.66
CA ILE A 81 1.46 10.62 5.75
C ILE A 81 2.44 9.45 5.83
N LEU A 82 3.74 9.72 5.82
CA LEU A 82 4.79 8.70 5.96
C LEU A 82 4.67 7.96 7.29
N LEU A 83 4.58 8.68 8.40
CA LEU A 83 4.42 8.08 9.73
C LEU A 83 3.17 7.20 9.79
N ASN A 84 2.02 7.70 9.32
CA ASN A 84 0.77 6.94 9.29
C ASN A 84 0.89 5.66 8.43
N SER A 85 1.61 5.73 7.31
CA SER A 85 1.85 4.59 6.43
C SER A 85 2.72 3.54 7.10
N ILE A 86 3.76 3.94 7.85
CA ILE A 86 4.60 3.04 8.65
C ILE A 86 3.78 2.39 9.77
N PHE A 87 2.93 3.13 10.47
CA PHE A 87 2.04 2.58 11.49
C PHE A 87 1.07 1.55 10.90
N LEU A 88 0.47 1.86 9.74
CA LEU A 88 -0.41 0.92 9.04
C LEU A 88 0.36 -0.33 8.58
N ALA A 89 1.58 -0.16 8.06
CA ALA A 89 2.43 -1.26 7.62
C ALA A 89 2.71 -2.22 8.77
N LYS A 90 3.11 -1.69 9.94
CA LYS A 90 3.30 -2.46 11.16
C LYS A 90 2.02 -3.19 11.58
N LYS A 91 0.86 -2.54 11.50
CA LYS A 91 -0.44 -3.15 11.88
C LYS A 91 -0.81 -4.36 11.01
N VAL A 92 -0.39 -4.39 9.76
CA VAL A 92 -0.71 -5.48 8.82
C VAL A 92 0.48 -6.36 8.46
N ASN A 93 1.60 -6.22 9.18
CA ASN A 93 2.86 -6.92 8.92
C ASN A 93 3.37 -6.73 7.48
N ALA A 94 3.24 -5.53 6.91
CA ALA A 94 3.95 -5.18 5.69
C ALA A 94 5.43 -4.91 6.00
N GLU A 95 6.32 -5.52 5.22
CA GLU A 95 7.77 -5.53 5.46
C GLU A 95 8.47 -4.29 4.90
N ILE A 96 7.90 -3.72 3.83
CA ILE A 96 8.52 -2.64 3.05
C ILE A 96 7.52 -1.51 2.89
N VAL A 97 8.02 -0.28 3.03
CA VAL A 97 7.31 0.95 2.74
C VAL A 97 8.13 1.72 1.70
N VAL A 98 7.60 1.81 0.48
CA VAL A 98 8.20 2.51 -0.66
C VAL A 98 7.78 3.97 -0.63
N CYS A 99 8.76 4.87 -0.70
CA CYS A 99 8.60 6.31 -0.74
C CYS A 99 9.34 6.87 -1.96
N HIS A 100 8.79 7.93 -2.57
CA HIS A 100 9.47 8.72 -3.60
C HIS A 100 10.32 9.82 -2.96
#